data_AF-A0A4U5W7J7-F1
#
_entry.id   AF-A0A4U5W7J7-F1
#
_cell.length_a   1.000
_cell.length_b   1.000
_cell.length_c   1.000
_cell.angle_alpha   90.00
_cell.angle_beta   90.00
_cell.angle_gamma   90.00
#
_symmetry.space_group_name_H-M   'P 1'
#
loop_
_entity.id
_entity.type
_entity.pdbx_description
1 polymer ?
#
loop_
_entity_poly.entity_id
_entity_poly.type
_entity_poly.pdbx_seq_one_letter_code
_entity_poly.pdbx_strand_id
1 'polypeptide(L)'
;MGALAATPLLASPGEAATRPLAAVGLDDPAKKEIAMKLVSSAENSSLDWKAQYQYIEDIGDGRGYTAGIIGFCSGTGDMLDLVQLYTDRKPGNVLAGYLPALRRVNGTDSHSGLDPNFPRDWRRAAQDTAFQQAQNDERDRVYFNPAVRQGKTDGLRALGQFAYYDAIVMHGDGDDPTSFRNIRKRALRSAKPPAQGGNETTYLNAFLDARVWAMKQEEAHSDTSRVDTAQRVFLRNGNLDLNPPLDWKVYGDSYHIG
;
A
#
# COMPACT_ATOMS: atom_id res chain seq x y z
N MET A 1 -70.99 2.48 -42.16
CA MET A 1 -70.34 1.95 -40.94
C MET A 1 -69.23 1.01 -41.41
N GLY A 2 -67.96 1.08 -41.05
CA GLY A 2 -67.24 1.98 -40.13
C GLY A 2 -65.78 2.15 -40.62
N ALA A 3 -65.15 3.25 -40.23
CA ALA A 3 -63.77 3.57 -40.57
C ALA A 3 -62.81 3.01 -39.51
N LEU A 4 -61.82 2.21 -39.94
CA LEU A 4 -60.72 1.72 -39.10
C LEU A 4 -59.62 2.79 -39.06
N ALA A 5 -59.42 3.42 -37.91
CA ALA A 5 -58.28 4.28 -37.63
C ALA A 5 -57.14 3.44 -37.03
N ALA A 6 -55.97 3.46 -37.67
CA ALA A 6 -54.74 2.88 -37.13
C ALA A 6 -53.99 3.94 -36.32
N THR A 7 -53.86 3.71 -35.01
CA THR A 7 -53.00 4.50 -34.12
C THR A 7 -51.54 4.01 -34.21
N PRO A 8 -50.55 4.92 -34.36
CA PRO A 8 -49.15 4.52 -34.32
C PRO A 8 -48.71 4.31 -32.86
N LEU A 9 -48.07 3.17 -32.56
CA LEU A 9 -47.36 2.96 -31.31
C LEU A 9 -46.10 3.83 -31.30
N LEU A 10 -46.06 4.83 -30.43
CA LEU A 10 -44.84 5.55 -30.08
C LEU A 10 -43.97 4.61 -29.22
N ALA A 11 -42.79 4.25 -29.73
CA ALA A 11 -41.78 3.54 -28.96
C ALA A 11 -41.18 4.48 -27.90
N SER A 12 -41.21 4.06 -26.64
CA SER A 12 -40.54 4.77 -25.54
C SER A 12 -39.03 4.84 -25.80
N PRO A 13 -38.36 5.95 -25.48
CA PRO A 13 -36.90 6.01 -25.52
C PRO A 13 -36.37 5.07 -24.45
N GLY A 14 -35.65 4.03 -24.88
CA GLY A 14 -35.00 3.09 -23.98
C GLY A 14 -34.02 3.82 -23.07
N GLU A 15 -34.13 3.56 -21.77
CA GLU A 15 -33.10 3.88 -20.79
C GLU A 15 -31.74 3.42 -21.33
N ALA A 16 -30.84 4.38 -21.52
CA ALA A 16 -29.46 4.07 -21.76
C ALA A 16 -28.94 3.32 -20.53
N ALA A 17 -28.83 1.99 -20.64
CA ALA A 17 -28.18 1.17 -19.63
C ALA A 17 -26.78 1.74 -19.40
N THR A 18 -26.57 2.38 -18.26
CA THR A 18 -25.24 2.74 -17.77
C THR A 18 -24.46 1.45 -17.67
N ARG A 19 -23.57 1.20 -18.63
CA ARG A 19 -22.59 0.12 -18.52
C ARG A 19 -21.90 0.31 -17.17
N PRO A 20 -21.81 -0.72 -16.32
CA PRO A 20 -20.97 -0.64 -15.12
C PRO A 20 -19.59 -0.19 -15.59
N LEU A 21 -19.05 0.88 -15.01
CA LEU A 21 -17.64 1.21 -15.18
C LEU A 21 -16.85 -0.07 -14.91
N ALA A 22 -16.00 -0.46 -15.85
CA ALA A 22 -15.16 -1.64 -15.66
C ALA A 22 -14.41 -1.46 -14.34
N ALA A 23 -14.48 -2.46 -13.45
CA ALA A 23 -13.78 -2.43 -12.18
C ALA A 23 -12.28 -2.20 -12.44
N VAL A 24 -11.78 -1.02 -12.06
CA VAL A 24 -10.37 -0.66 -12.23
C VAL A 24 -9.54 -1.23 -11.08
N GLY A 25 -8.30 -1.60 -11.38
CA GLY A 25 -7.34 -2.09 -10.38
C GLY A 25 -6.77 -0.97 -9.51
N LEU A 26 -5.95 -1.35 -8.54
CA LEU A 26 -5.26 -0.42 -7.65
C LEU A 26 -4.27 0.48 -8.40
N ASP A 27 -3.82 0.07 -9.59
CA ASP A 27 -2.93 0.84 -10.47
C ASP A 27 -3.62 2.02 -11.19
N ASP A 28 -4.95 2.13 -11.10
CA ASP A 28 -5.64 3.37 -11.45
C ASP A 28 -5.13 4.52 -10.55
N PRO A 29 -4.82 5.72 -11.09
CA PRO A 29 -4.26 6.81 -10.30
C PRO A 29 -5.11 7.22 -9.09
N ALA A 30 -6.44 7.21 -9.21
CA ALA A 30 -7.31 7.56 -8.09
C ALA A 30 -7.32 6.45 -7.02
N LYS A 31 -7.33 5.18 -7.45
CA LYS A 31 -7.19 4.03 -6.53
C LYS A 31 -5.84 3.99 -5.83
N LYS A 32 -4.78 4.35 -6.54
CA LYS A 32 -3.43 4.45 -5.96
C LYS A 32 -3.36 5.56 -4.92
N GLU A 33 -3.94 6.73 -5.18
CA GLU A 33 -4.03 7.82 -4.20
C GLU A 33 -4.80 7.38 -2.94
N ILE A 34 -5.92 6.67 -3.10
CA ILE A 34 -6.66 6.08 -1.98
C ILE A 34 -5.78 5.10 -1.20
N ALA A 35 -5.05 4.20 -1.89
CA ALA A 35 -4.15 3.25 -1.25
C ALA A 35 -3.06 3.93 -0.41
N MET A 36 -2.48 5.03 -0.90
CA MET A 36 -1.48 5.80 -0.15
C MET A 36 -2.06 6.40 1.13
N LYS A 37 -3.27 6.96 1.07
CA LYS A 37 -3.97 7.52 2.23
C LYS A 37 -4.33 6.45 3.26
N LEU A 38 -4.79 5.29 2.81
CA LEU A 38 -5.10 4.15 3.68
C LEU A 38 -3.85 3.67 4.43
N VAL A 39 -2.72 3.47 3.73
CA VAL A 39 -1.44 3.11 4.37
C VAL A 39 -1.00 4.20 5.35
N SER A 40 -1.00 5.47 4.94
CA SER A 40 -0.55 6.56 5.82
C SER A 40 -1.42 6.74 7.07
N SER A 41 -2.71 6.39 7.01
CA SER A 41 -3.56 6.38 8.21
C SER A 41 -3.10 5.36 9.25
N ALA A 42 -2.49 4.25 8.82
CA ALA A 42 -1.92 3.24 9.71
C ALA A 42 -0.46 3.51 10.06
N GLU A 43 0.34 4.07 9.16
CA GLU A 43 1.76 4.34 9.46
C GLU A 43 1.95 5.65 10.24
N ASN A 44 1.07 6.63 10.05
CA ASN A 44 1.30 8.02 10.49
C ASN A 44 0.06 8.70 11.07
N SER A 45 -1.04 7.98 11.26
CA SER A 45 -2.32 8.54 11.75
C SER A 45 -2.77 9.79 10.97
N SER A 46 -2.56 9.79 9.65
CA SER A 46 -2.86 10.93 8.78
C SER A 46 -3.24 10.47 7.37
N LEU A 47 -4.09 11.23 6.68
CA LEU A 47 -4.35 11.04 5.25
C LEU A 47 -3.39 11.86 4.37
N ASP A 48 -2.63 12.79 4.95
CA ASP A 48 -1.60 13.55 4.22
C ASP A 48 -0.31 12.73 4.12
N TRP A 49 -0.35 11.71 3.27
CA TRP A 49 0.79 10.82 3.04
C TRP A 49 2.00 11.56 2.45
N LYS A 50 1.80 12.70 1.79
CA LYS A 50 2.89 13.49 1.20
C LYS A 50 3.68 14.26 2.27
N ALA A 51 3.08 14.58 3.41
CA ALA A 51 3.83 15.13 4.54
C ALA A 51 4.96 14.19 5.02
N GLN A 52 4.88 12.90 4.71
CA GLN A 52 5.81 11.86 5.16
C GLN A 52 7.09 11.76 4.32
N TYR A 53 7.20 12.47 3.18
CA TYR A 53 8.48 12.51 2.44
C TYR A 53 9.65 12.92 3.33
N GLN A 54 9.40 13.81 4.30
CA GLN A 54 10.41 14.34 5.23
C GLN A 54 10.55 13.52 6.52
N TYR A 55 9.67 12.56 6.79
CA TYR A 55 9.72 11.74 8.00
C TYR A 55 11.07 11.02 8.07
N ILE A 56 11.69 11.04 9.24
CA ILE A 56 12.93 10.31 9.57
C ILE A 56 13.08 10.25 11.08
N GLU A 57 13.13 9.04 11.61
CA GLU A 57 13.26 8.74 13.04
C GLU A 57 13.86 7.34 13.21
N ASP A 58 14.67 7.13 14.25
CA ASP A 58 14.93 5.78 14.74
C ASP A 58 13.92 5.48 15.85
N ILE A 59 13.03 4.54 15.58
CA ILE A 59 11.92 4.17 16.48
C ILE A 59 12.31 3.07 17.48
N GLY A 60 13.58 2.63 17.49
CA GLY A 60 14.09 1.64 18.43
C GLY A 60 13.65 0.20 18.13
N ASP A 61 13.27 -0.09 16.88
CA ASP A 61 12.83 -1.43 16.44
C ASP A 61 13.97 -2.30 15.86
N GLY A 62 15.22 -1.81 15.94
CA GLY A 62 16.41 -2.49 15.44
C GLY A 62 16.66 -2.33 13.94
N ARG A 63 15.93 -1.45 13.23
CA ARG A 63 16.13 -1.16 11.80
C ARG A 63 16.97 0.11 11.56
N GLY A 64 17.37 0.81 12.63
CA GLY A 64 18.02 2.11 12.59
C GLY A 64 17.05 3.21 12.16
N TYR A 65 17.51 4.19 11.38
CA TYR A 65 16.63 5.22 10.84
C TYR A 65 15.56 4.60 9.93
N THR A 66 14.30 4.92 10.23
CA THR A 66 13.10 4.68 9.40
C THR A 66 12.63 6.02 8.83
N ALA A 67 12.43 6.12 7.52
CA ALA A 67 12.20 7.40 6.87
C ALA A 67 11.30 7.35 5.61
N GLY A 68 10.71 8.48 5.25
CA GLY A 68 9.95 8.64 4.00
C GLY A 68 8.56 8.01 4.01
N ILE A 69 7.93 7.98 2.83
CA ILE A 69 6.49 7.67 2.64
C ILE A 69 6.06 6.23 2.95
N ILE A 70 7.01 5.31 3.14
CA ILE A 70 6.76 3.91 3.47
C ILE A 70 7.72 3.34 4.53
N GLY A 71 8.49 4.19 5.20
CA GLY A 71 9.44 3.74 6.22
C GLY A 71 10.66 2.99 5.65
N PHE A 72 11.36 3.59 4.68
CA PHE A 72 12.66 3.10 4.23
C PHE A 72 13.65 3.04 5.40
N CYS A 73 14.35 1.92 5.61
CA CYS A 73 15.24 1.79 6.77
C CYS A 73 16.73 1.70 6.40
N SER A 74 17.59 2.31 7.22
CA SER A 74 19.05 2.24 7.03
C SER A 74 19.59 0.82 7.20
N GLY A 75 18.95 0.01 8.05
CA GLY A 75 19.35 -1.37 8.35
C GLY A 75 18.85 -2.43 7.38
N THR A 76 17.89 -2.12 6.49
CA THR A 76 17.26 -3.10 5.58
C THR A 76 17.67 -2.95 4.12
N GLY A 77 18.48 -1.93 3.81
CA GLY A 77 19.09 -1.72 2.49
C GLY A 77 18.24 -0.93 1.51
N ASP A 78 16.93 -0.83 1.70
CA ASP A 78 16.03 -0.04 0.87
C ASP A 78 16.27 1.48 0.99
N MET A 79 16.67 2.00 2.16
CA MET A 79 17.12 3.40 2.27
C MET A 79 18.40 3.66 1.46
N LEU A 80 19.32 2.69 1.44
CA LEU A 80 20.54 2.78 0.64
C LEU A 80 20.20 2.80 -0.87
N ASP A 81 19.33 1.89 -1.33
CA ASP A 81 18.85 1.85 -2.71
C ASP A 81 18.19 3.17 -3.12
N LEU A 82 17.34 3.73 -2.24
CA LEU A 82 16.68 5.02 -2.46
C LEU A 82 17.69 6.17 -2.61
N VAL A 83 18.65 6.29 -1.71
CA VAL A 83 19.65 7.36 -1.77
C VAL A 83 20.57 7.18 -2.99
N GLN A 84 20.84 5.94 -3.39
CA GLN A 84 21.58 5.64 -4.62
C GLN A 84 20.77 6.10 -5.85
N LEU A 85 19.49 5.74 -5.95
CA LEU A 85 18.62 6.18 -7.05
C LEU A 85 18.51 7.70 -7.12
N TYR A 86 18.36 8.37 -5.97
CA TYR A 86 18.32 9.83 -5.93
C TYR A 86 19.64 10.45 -6.41
N THR A 87 20.77 9.84 -6.05
CA THR A 87 22.11 10.27 -6.47
C THR A 87 22.36 10.06 -7.96
N ASP A 88 21.87 8.97 -8.53
CA ASP A 88 21.99 8.70 -9.96
C ASP A 88 21.19 9.73 -10.78
N ARG A 89 20.04 10.18 -10.27
CA ARG A 89 19.19 11.21 -10.91
C ARG A 89 19.71 12.62 -10.71
N LYS A 90 20.28 12.90 -9.53
CA LYS A 90 20.80 14.21 -9.15
C LYS A 90 22.16 14.04 -8.48
N PRO A 91 23.25 13.92 -9.27
CA PRO A 91 24.59 13.82 -8.74
C PRO A 91 24.92 15.02 -7.84
N GLY A 92 25.59 14.78 -6.71
CA GLY A 92 25.97 15.83 -5.76
C GLY A 92 24.82 16.40 -4.92
N ASN A 93 23.66 15.71 -4.87
CA ASN A 93 22.60 16.07 -3.92
C ASN A 93 23.08 15.94 -2.45
N VAL A 94 22.33 16.54 -1.52
CA VAL A 94 22.70 16.63 -0.10
C VAL A 94 22.86 15.26 0.59
N LEU A 95 22.23 14.20 0.07
CA LEU A 95 22.32 12.85 0.64
C LEU A 95 23.45 12.00 0.05
N ALA A 96 24.03 12.40 -1.08
CA ALA A 96 25.04 11.61 -1.79
C ALA A 96 26.28 11.29 -0.92
N GLY A 97 26.68 12.23 -0.05
CA GLY A 97 27.82 12.06 0.87
C GLY A 97 27.63 10.95 1.92
N TYR A 98 26.38 10.53 2.16
CA TYR A 98 26.05 9.49 3.14
C TYR A 98 26.10 8.07 2.57
N LEU A 99 26.19 7.89 1.24
CA LEU A 99 26.22 6.57 0.60
C LEU A 99 27.29 5.62 1.20
N PRO A 100 28.54 6.05 1.49
CA PRO A 100 29.51 5.18 2.14
C PRO A 100 29.11 4.76 3.56
N ALA A 101 28.44 5.63 4.31
CA ALA A 101 27.94 5.32 5.66
C ALA A 101 26.75 4.35 5.58
N LEU A 102 25.77 4.63 4.72
CA LEU A 102 24.61 3.76 4.48
C LEU A 102 25.04 2.34 4.09
N ARG A 103 26.06 2.19 3.22
CA ARG A 103 26.62 0.87 2.88
C ARG A 103 27.24 0.13 4.07
N ARG A 104 27.87 0.85 5.00
CA ARG A 104 28.49 0.25 6.18
C ARG A 104 27.48 -0.17 7.24
N VAL A 105 26.41 0.61 7.43
CA VAL A 105 25.42 0.35 8.48
C VAL A 105 24.30 -0.59 8.03
N ASN A 106 24.15 -0.83 6.73
CA ASN A 106 23.18 -1.79 6.20
C ASN A 106 23.34 -3.17 6.86
N GLY A 107 22.22 -3.74 7.32
CA GLY A 107 22.18 -4.95 8.15
C GLY A 107 22.31 -4.71 9.66
N THR A 108 22.38 -3.46 10.11
CA THR A 108 22.46 -3.06 11.53
C THR A 108 21.57 -1.85 11.83
N ASP A 109 21.38 -1.52 13.10
CA ASP A 109 20.72 -0.31 13.59
C ASP A 109 21.68 0.89 13.79
N SER A 110 22.94 0.77 13.33
CA SER A 110 23.96 1.78 13.63
C SER A 110 23.75 3.12 12.90
N HIS A 111 23.98 4.23 13.61
CA HIS A 111 23.99 5.58 13.02
C HIS A 111 25.38 6.09 12.62
N SER A 112 26.38 5.21 12.60
CA SER A 112 27.79 5.59 12.41
C SER A 112 28.06 6.25 11.05
N GLY A 113 28.36 7.56 11.08
CA GLY A 113 28.61 8.36 9.89
C GLY A 113 27.36 8.96 9.25
N LEU A 114 26.18 8.76 9.86
CA LEU A 114 24.94 9.46 9.53
C LEU A 114 24.75 10.66 10.48
N ASP A 115 24.93 10.44 11.77
CA ASP A 115 24.71 11.46 12.79
C ASP A 115 25.78 12.55 12.81
N PRO A 116 25.41 13.78 13.24
CA PRO A 116 24.06 14.23 13.62
C PRO A 116 23.26 14.83 12.45
N ASN A 117 23.87 14.93 11.27
CA ASN A 117 23.37 15.78 10.19
C ASN A 117 22.34 15.09 9.28
N PHE A 118 22.35 13.75 9.21
CA PHE A 118 21.52 12.99 8.28
C PHE A 118 20.01 13.30 8.39
N PRO A 119 19.39 13.37 9.59
CA PRO A 119 17.98 13.73 9.70
C PRO A 119 17.64 15.14 9.17
N ARG A 120 18.54 16.11 9.39
CA ARG A 120 18.35 17.48 8.85
C ARG A 120 18.43 17.45 7.33
N ASP A 121 19.44 16.80 6.79
CA ASP A 121 19.71 16.77 5.36
C ASP A 121 18.67 15.93 4.60
N TRP A 122 18.10 14.90 5.23
CA TRP A 122 16.91 14.18 4.75
C TRP A 122 15.70 15.10 4.60
N ARG A 123 15.36 15.86 5.64
CA ARG A 123 14.25 16.83 5.59
C ARG A 123 14.48 17.90 4.54
N ARG A 124 15.73 18.32 4.33
CA ARG A 124 16.09 19.23 3.23
C ARG A 124 15.90 18.57 1.86
N ALA A 125 16.34 17.33 1.70
CA ALA A 125 16.14 16.58 0.46
C ALA A 125 14.66 16.36 0.15
N ALA A 126 13.81 16.18 1.15
CA ALA A 126 12.36 15.98 0.98
C ALA A 126 11.64 17.16 0.32
N GLN A 127 12.26 18.35 0.28
CA GLN A 127 11.75 19.51 -0.46
C GLN A 127 12.07 19.43 -1.96
N ASP A 128 12.98 18.56 -2.36
CA ASP A 128 13.36 18.34 -3.76
C ASP A 128 12.42 17.34 -4.44
N THR A 129 11.75 17.79 -5.50
CA THR A 129 10.89 16.95 -6.34
C THR A 129 11.60 15.70 -6.87
N ALA A 130 12.92 15.75 -7.11
CA ALA A 130 13.67 14.57 -7.55
C ALA A 130 13.79 13.50 -6.46
N PHE A 131 13.90 13.91 -5.18
CA PHE A 131 13.91 12.97 -4.06
C PHE A 131 12.51 12.43 -3.77
N GLN A 132 11.47 13.26 -3.86
CA GLN A 132 10.08 12.81 -3.77
C GLN A 132 9.77 11.76 -4.85
N GLN A 133 10.22 12.00 -6.09
CA GLN A 133 10.07 11.04 -7.17
C GLN A 133 10.88 9.77 -6.94
N ALA A 134 12.09 9.86 -6.38
CA ALA A 134 12.87 8.67 -6.02
C ALA A 134 12.15 7.82 -4.97
N GLN A 135 11.56 8.44 -3.94
CA GLN A 135 10.73 7.73 -2.94
C GLN A 135 9.51 7.05 -3.58
N ASN A 136 8.81 7.75 -4.48
CA ASN A 136 7.66 7.20 -5.21
C ASN A 136 8.05 5.97 -6.03
N ASP A 137 9.19 6.03 -6.72
CA ASP A 137 9.63 4.97 -7.62
C ASP A 137 10.17 3.76 -6.86
N GLU A 138 10.85 3.95 -5.72
CA GLU A 138 11.27 2.83 -4.88
C GLU A 138 10.08 2.13 -4.20
N ARG A 139 9.11 2.90 -3.68
CA ARG A 139 7.82 2.33 -3.24
C ARG A 139 7.21 1.49 -4.35
N ASP A 140 7.17 2.03 -5.56
CA ASP A 140 6.54 1.38 -6.70
C ASP A 140 7.28 0.11 -7.11
N ARG A 141 8.61 0.16 -7.18
CA ARG A 141 9.47 -0.95 -7.60
C ARG A 141 9.39 -2.13 -6.63
N VAL A 142 9.50 -1.86 -5.33
CA VAL A 142 9.70 -2.90 -4.30
C VAL A 142 8.39 -3.37 -3.68
N TYR A 143 7.38 -2.51 -3.56
CA TYR A 143 6.17 -2.81 -2.80
C TYR A 143 4.91 -2.79 -3.66
N PHE A 144 4.58 -1.65 -4.25
CA PHE A 144 3.29 -1.45 -4.91
C PHE A 144 3.14 -2.31 -6.17
N ASN A 145 4.09 -2.22 -7.11
CA ASN A 145 3.96 -2.96 -8.36
C ASN A 145 4.03 -4.48 -8.16
N PRO A 146 4.91 -5.05 -7.31
CA PRO A 146 4.88 -6.48 -6.98
C PRO A 146 3.54 -6.92 -6.37
N ALA A 147 3.01 -6.20 -5.39
CA ALA A 147 1.73 -6.53 -4.77
C ALA A 147 0.55 -6.48 -5.77
N VAL A 148 0.45 -5.41 -6.56
CA VAL A 148 -0.61 -5.25 -7.55
C VAL A 148 -0.51 -6.30 -8.65
N ARG A 149 0.70 -6.59 -9.16
CA ARG A 149 0.90 -7.68 -10.14
C ARG A 149 0.49 -9.03 -9.56
N GLN A 150 0.89 -9.36 -8.33
CA GLN A 150 0.52 -10.62 -7.70
C GLN A 150 -0.99 -10.70 -7.44
N GLY A 151 -1.63 -9.60 -7.03
CA GLY A 151 -3.08 -9.54 -6.84
C GLY A 151 -3.83 -9.77 -8.16
N LYS A 152 -3.36 -9.19 -9.27
CA LYS A 152 -3.90 -9.45 -10.61
C LYS A 152 -3.72 -10.90 -11.05
N THR A 153 -2.55 -11.50 -10.80
CA THR A 153 -2.30 -12.93 -11.06
C THR A 153 -3.27 -13.83 -10.30
N ASP A 154 -3.63 -13.44 -9.07
CA ASP A 154 -4.58 -14.19 -8.24
C ASP A 154 -6.05 -13.85 -8.58
N GLY A 155 -6.29 -12.93 -9.51
CA GLY A 155 -7.62 -12.51 -9.95
C GLY A 155 -8.36 -11.62 -8.94
N LEU A 156 -7.61 -10.89 -8.10
CA LEU A 156 -8.15 -10.01 -7.09
C LEU A 156 -8.52 -8.63 -7.66
N ARG A 157 -9.63 -8.08 -7.18
CA ARG A 157 -10.07 -6.69 -7.41
C ARG A 157 -9.28 -5.74 -6.51
N ALA A 158 -9.57 -4.44 -6.59
CA ALA A 158 -8.77 -3.40 -5.95
C ALA A 158 -8.61 -3.59 -4.43
N LEU A 159 -9.63 -4.05 -3.70
CA LEU A 159 -9.50 -4.33 -2.26
C LEU A 159 -8.47 -5.44 -1.99
N GLY A 160 -8.48 -6.51 -2.77
CA GLY A 160 -7.50 -7.59 -2.60
C GLY A 160 -6.08 -7.18 -2.98
N GLN A 161 -5.94 -6.37 -4.04
CA GLN A 161 -4.67 -5.75 -4.40
C GLN A 161 -4.16 -4.82 -3.29
N PHE A 162 -5.06 -4.05 -2.66
CA PHE A 162 -4.72 -3.20 -1.51
C PHE A 162 -4.29 -4.04 -0.30
N ALA A 163 -5.00 -5.13 0.01
CA ALA A 163 -4.62 -6.02 1.12
C ALA A 163 -3.21 -6.59 0.93
N TYR A 164 -2.83 -6.93 -0.32
CA TYR A 164 -1.46 -7.35 -0.64
C TYR A 164 -0.45 -6.22 -0.48
N TYR A 165 -0.78 -5.02 -0.96
CA TYR A 165 0.10 -3.86 -0.85
C TYR A 165 0.34 -3.46 0.61
N ASP A 166 -0.70 -3.44 1.42
CA ASP A 166 -0.59 -3.13 2.85
C ASP A 166 0.22 -4.20 3.60
N ALA A 167 0.08 -5.47 3.20
CA ALA A 167 0.85 -6.56 3.78
C ALA A 167 2.35 -6.49 3.41
N ILE A 168 2.69 -6.24 2.14
CA ILE A 168 4.10 -6.16 1.72
C ILE A 168 4.80 -4.92 2.29
N VAL A 169 4.09 -3.82 2.52
CA VAL A 169 4.64 -2.63 3.20
C VAL A 169 5.07 -2.98 4.62
N MET A 170 4.19 -3.64 5.38
CA MET A 170 4.46 -3.97 6.79
C MET A 170 5.45 -5.14 6.96
N HIS A 171 5.34 -6.18 6.14
CA HIS A 171 6.07 -7.44 6.33
C HIS A 171 7.22 -7.65 5.35
N GLY A 172 7.40 -6.76 4.38
CA GLY A 172 8.34 -6.99 3.27
C GLY A 172 8.01 -8.24 2.46
N ASP A 173 8.93 -8.62 1.56
CA ASP A 173 8.82 -9.86 0.77
C ASP A 173 10.06 -10.76 0.88
N GLY A 174 10.64 -10.81 2.09
CA GLY A 174 11.75 -11.69 2.44
C GLY A 174 11.34 -13.16 2.59
N ASP A 175 12.24 -13.97 3.15
CA ASP A 175 12.04 -15.41 3.34
C ASP A 175 11.53 -15.80 4.75
N ASP A 176 11.39 -14.82 5.65
CA ASP A 176 10.92 -15.03 7.01
C ASP A 176 9.46 -15.54 7.05
N PRO A 177 9.03 -16.25 8.10
CA PRO A 177 7.70 -16.85 8.16
C PRO A 177 6.53 -15.87 8.08
N THR A 178 6.76 -14.59 8.40
CA THR A 178 5.75 -13.53 8.43
C THR A 178 5.78 -12.64 7.18
N SER A 179 6.69 -12.86 6.24
CA SER A 179 6.78 -12.11 4.98
C SER A 179 5.54 -12.24 4.10
N PHE A 180 5.34 -11.27 3.20
CA PHE A 180 4.21 -11.25 2.26
C PHE A 180 4.03 -12.57 1.51
N ARG A 181 5.10 -13.10 0.87
CA ARG A 181 5.04 -14.39 0.16
C ARG A 181 4.55 -15.54 1.06
N ASN A 182 4.93 -15.55 2.33
CA ASN A 182 4.62 -16.64 3.25
C ASN A 182 3.22 -16.47 3.88
N ILE A 183 2.76 -15.23 4.10
CA ILE A 183 1.35 -14.92 4.41
C ILE A 183 0.44 -15.38 3.26
N ARG A 184 0.79 -15.04 2.01
CA ARG A 184 0.02 -15.49 0.83
C ARG A 184 -0.01 -17.02 0.73
N LYS A 185 1.12 -17.70 0.90
CA LYS A 185 1.17 -19.17 0.93
C LYS A 185 0.28 -19.75 2.04
N ARG A 186 0.20 -19.09 3.20
CA ARG A 186 -0.69 -19.48 4.29
C ARG A 186 -2.16 -19.36 3.91
N ALA A 187 -2.56 -18.26 3.30
CA ALA A 187 -3.92 -18.06 2.80
C ALA A 187 -4.33 -19.12 1.76
N LEU A 188 -3.42 -19.45 0.83
CA LEU A 188 -3.65 -20.45 -0.23
C LEU A 188 -3.88 -21.87 0.29
N ARG A 189 -3.45 -22.20 1.51
CA ARG A 189 -3.77 -23.50 2.14
C ARG A 189 -5.23 -23.58 2.61
N SER A 190 -5.87 -22.42 2.82
CA SER A 190 -7.21 -22.32 3.39
C SER A 190 -8.28 -22.00 2.34
N ALA A 191 -7.95 -21.23 1.30
CA ALA A 191 -8.89 -20.89 0.25
C ALA A 191 -8.20 -20.70 -1.10
N LYS A 192 -8.87 -21.12 -2.18
CA LYS A 192 -8.43 -20.86 -3.56
C LYS A 192 -8.70 -19.39 -3.92
N PRO A 193 -7.78 -18.71 -4.64
CA PRO A 193 -8.03 -17.36 -5.15
C PRO A 193 -8.94 -17.41 -6.39
N PRO A 194 -9.52 -16.26 -6.80
CA PRO A 194 -10.37 -16.18 -8.00
C PRO A 194 -9.76 -16.76 -9.27
N ALA A 195 -8.48 -16.54 -9.52
CA ALA A 195 -7.78 -17.11 -10.69
C ALA A 195 -7.76 -18.66 -10.72
N GLN A 196 -8.05 -19.30 -9.58
CA GLN A 196 -8.17 -20.76 -9.45
C GLN A 196 -9.63 -21.21 -9.23
N GLY A 197 -10.60 -20.35 -9.54
CA GLY A 197 -12.03 -20.62 -9.40
C GLY A 197 -12.59 -20.47 -7.99
N GLY A 198 -11.82 -19.88 -7.05
CA GLY A 198 -12.30 -19.61 -5.70
C GLY A 198 -13.16 -18.34 -5.60
N ASN A 199 -13.92 -18.22 -4.52
CA ASN A 199 -14.64 -16.98 -4.20
C ASN A 199 -13.68 -15.94 -3.60
N GLU A 200 -13.69 -14.72 -4.13
CA GLU A 200 -12.78 -13.66 -3.71
C GLU A 200 -12.95 -13.31 -2.23
N THR A 201 -14.19 -13.17 -1.73
CA THR A 201 -14.44 -12.86 -0.32
C THR A 201 -13.94 -13.95 0.62
N THR A 202 -14.12 -15.23 0.25
CA THR A 202 -13.56 -16.36 1.01
C THR A 202 -12.03 -16.30 1.03
N TYR A 203 -11.41 -16.03 -0.12
CA TYR A 203 -9.96 -15.91 -0.21
C TYR A 203 -9.41 -14.75 0.61
N LEU A 204 -10.04 -13.57 0.53
CA LEU A 204 -9.61 -12.39 1.28
C LEU A 204 -9.78 -12.57 2.79
N ASN A 205 -10.83 -13.25 3.27
CA ASN A 205 -10.92 -13.59 4.69
C ASN A 205 -9.75 -14.49 5.12
N ALA A 206 -9.43 -15.53 4.35
CA ALA A 206 -8.28 -16.40 4.64
C ALA A 206 -6.94 -15.64 4.62
N PHE A 207 -6.78 -14.69 3.71
CA PHE A 207 -5.59 -13.83 3.64
C PHE A 207 -5.49 -12.89 4.85
N LEU A 208 -6.58 -12.20 5.20
CA LEU A 208 -6.61 -11.29 6.35
C LEU A 208 -6.42 -12.06 7.68
N ASP A 209 -6.92 -13.29 7.81
CA ASP A 209 -6.66 -14.17 8.96
C ASP A 209 -5.17 -14.56 9.03
N ALA A 210 -4.57 -14.94 7.89
CA ALA A 210 -3.14 -15.25 7.81
C ALA A 210 -2.28 -14.04 8.18
N ARG A 211 -2.68 -12.85 7.76
CA ARG A 211 -1.99 -11.60 8.06
C ARG A 211 -2.09 -11.22 9.53
N VAL A 212 -3.29 -11.28 10.12
CA VAL A 212 -3.48 -11.05 11.57
C VAL A 212 -2.64 -12.01 12.40
N TRP A 213 -2.52 -13.28 11.97
CA TRP A 213 -1.62 -14.23 12.62
C TRP A 213 -0.15 -13.78 12.56
N ALA A 214 0.31 -13.27 11.41
CA ALA A 214 1.69 -12.80 11.22
C ALA A 214 1.98 -11.56 12.07
N MET A 215 1.09 -10.56 12.04
CA MET A 215 1.19 -9.34 12.86
C MET A 215 1.34 -9.66 14.35
N LYS A 216 0.59 -10.65 14.86
CA LYS A 216 0.65 -11.08 16.27
C LYS A 216 1.94 -11.82 16.66
N GLN A 217 2.81 -12.19 15.72
CA GLN A 217 4.13 -12.74 16.05
C GLN A 217 5.17 -11.65 16.34
N GLU A 218 4.89 -10.40 15.97
CA GLU A 218 5.79 -9.26 16.10
C GLU A 218 5.21 -8.30 17.14
N GLU A 219 5.87 -8.14 18.30
CA GLU A 219 5.32 -7.37 19.44
C GLU A 219 4.95 -5.93 19.05
N ALA A 220 5.81 -5.29 18.25
CA ALA A 220 5.62 -3.95 17.70
C ALA A 220 4.37 -3.82 16.79
N HIS A 221 3.83 -4.93 16.28
CA HIS A 221 2.72 -4.97 15.32
C HIS A 221 1.47 -5.67 15.86
N SER A 222 1.33 -5.81 17.18
CA SER A 222 0.23 -6.55 17.80
C SER A 222 -1.16 -5.88 17.65
N ASP A 223 -1.22 -4.56 17.44
CA ASP A 223 -2.46 -3.88 17.04
C ASP A 223 -2.81 -4.20 15.58
N THR A 224 -3.99 -4.79 15.39
CA THR A 224 -4.45 -5.31 14.10
C THR A 224 -5.60 -4.49 13.51
N SER A 225 -5.83 -3.27 14.01
CA SER A 225 -6.93 -2.38 13.58
C SER A 225 -6.88 -2.04 12.09
N ARG A 226 -5.68 -1.90 11.49
CA ARG A 226 -5.52 -1.74 10.02
C ARG A 226 -6.14 -2.87 9.21
N VAL A 227 -6.29 -4.05 9.81
CA VAL A 227 -7.07 -5.17 9.25
C VAL A 227 -8.50 -5.14 9.77
N ASP A 228 -8.70 -5.19 11.08
CA ASP A 228 -9.99 -5.53 11.68
C ASP A 228 -11.06 -4.42 11.58
N THR A 229 -10.63 -3.16 11.68
CA THR A 229 -11.48 -1.98 11.62
C THR A 229 -11.30 -1.15 10.33
N ALA A 230 -10.56 -1.69 9.35
CA ALA A 230 -10.43 -1.13 8.00
C ALA A 230 -10.65 -2.19 6.90
N GLN A 231 -9.66 -3.01 6.57
CA GLN A 231 -9.76 -3.95 5.44
C GLN A 231 -10.93 -4.94 5.57
N ARG A 232 -11.16 -5.48 6.79
CA ARG A 232 -12.33 -6.34 7.06
C ARG A 232 -13.65 -5.57 6.97
N VAL A 233 -13.67 -4.28 7.30
CA VAL A 233 -14.87 -3.44 7.14
C VAL A 233 -15.21 -3.30 5.65
N PHE A 234 -14.22 -2.95 4.81
CA PHE A 234 -14.43 -2.85 3.37
C PHE A 234 -14.89 -4.18 2.76
N LEU A 235 -14.31 -5.29 3.22
CA LEU A 235 -14.69 -6.64 2.79
C LEU A 235 -16.13 -7.00 3.22
N ARG A 236 -16.51 -6.74 4.47
CA ARG A 236 -17.87 -6.98 4.99
C ARG A 236 -18.91 -6.15 4.25
N ASN A 237 -18.56 -4.94 3.82
CA ASN A 237 -19.42 -4.08 3.03
C ASN A 237 -19.52 -4.53 1.55
N GLY A 238 -18.81 -5.58 1.15
CA GLY A 238 -18.78 -6.05 -0.24
C GLY A 238 -18.05 -5.10 -1.19
N ASN A 239 -17.28 -4.14 -0.65
CA ASN A 239 -16.59 -3.12 -1.44
C ASN A 239 -15.27 -3.65 -2.02
N LEU A 240 -15.36 -4.69 -2.86
CA LEU A 240 -14.21 -5.35 -3.47
C LEU A 240 -13.45 -4.44 -4.44
N ASP A 241 -14.08 -3.38 -4.94
CA ASP A 241 -13.44 -2.37 -5.80
C ASP A 241 -12.82 -1.20 -5.04
N LEU A 242 -12.93 -1.16 -3.70
CA LEU A 242 -12.39 -0.07 -2.89
C LEU A 242 -12.90 1.31 -3.36
N ASN A 243 -14.19 1.40 -3.66
CA ASN A 243 -14.85 2.63 -4.10
C ASN A 243 -15.20 3.53 -2.90
N PRO A 244 -14.95 4.85 -2.97
CA PRO A 244 -15.52 5.80 -2.03
C PRO A 244 -17.07 5.78 -2.04
N PRO A 245 -17.72 6.16 -0.93
CA PRO A 245 -17.11 6.59 0.33
C PRO A 245 -16.45 5.41 1.08
N LEU A 246 -15.31 5.70 1.72
CA LEU A 246 -14.58 4.77 2.59
C LEU A 246 -14.54 5.34 4.00
N ASP A 247 -15.04 4.57 4.95
CA ASP A 247 -15.01 4.88 6.38
C ASP A 247 -14.31 3.74 7.11
N TRP A 248 -13.32 4.07 7.94
CA TRP A 248 -12.57 3.08 8.71
C TRP A 248 -11.99 3.67 9.99
N LYS A 249 -11.44 2.78 10.82
CA LYS A 249 -10.65 3.16 11.99
C LYS A 249 -9.31 2.45 12.02
N VAL A 250 -8.28 3.15 12.50
CA VAL A 250 -6.99 2.58 12.88
C VAL A 250 -6.58 3.22 14.20
N TYR A 251 -6.10 2.42 15.16
CA TYR A 251 -5.75 2.85 16.53
C TYR A 251 -6.87 3.58 17.29
N GLY A 252 -8.12 3.39 16.87
CA GLY A 252 -9.30 4.07 17.43
C GLY A 252 -9.71 5.35 16.71
N ASP A 253 -8.81 5.96 15.94
CA ASP A 253 -9.07 7.17 15.15
C ASP A 253 -9.91 6.86 13.92
N SER A 254 -10.83 7.77 13.59
CA SER A 254 -11.76 7.61 12.46
C SER A 254 -11.29 8.40 11.25
N TYR A 255 -11.35 7.76 10.09
CA TYR A 255 -10.93 8.34 8.80
C TYR A 255 -12.03 8.19 7.75
N HIS A 256 -12.05 9.13 6.81
CA HIS A 256 -13.02 9.18 5.73
C HIS A 256 -12.37 9.62 4.41
N ILE A 257 -12.73 8.94 3.32
CA ILE A 257 -12.50 9.39 1.93
C ILE A 257 -13.84 9.39 1.20
N GLY A 258 -14.26 10.54 0.70
CA GLY A 258 -15.49 10.74 -0.06
C GLY A 258 -15.36 10.46 -1.56
#